data_AF-A0A5J4W6P1-F1
#
_entry.id   AF-A0A5J4W6P1-F1
#
_cell.length_a   1.000
_cell.length_b   1.000
_cell.length_c   1.000
_cell.angle_alpha   90.00
_cell.angle_beta   90.00
_cell.angle_gamma   90.00
#
_symmetry.space_group_name_H-M   'P 1'
#
loop_
_entity.id
_entity.type
_entity.pdbx_description
1 polymer ?
#
loop_
_entity_poly.entity_id
_entity_poly.type
_entity_poly.pdbx_seq_one_letter_code
_entity_poly.pdbx_strand_id
1 'polypeptide(L)'
;MQEVPQEQIERARPKPRVLPKYKNPYEVQLAIKFLTSDNKKMRSPPYIQLANQIIQYGQNKFGDTASIWITSAFFHAYYTQNWNQMSDCVRVARQCQPKITERYSLYELQFLIDSKIRLKKKGVEDFHPYDARDMFDVSTHTTLMYRNQMMAAMKQVDLAKMYIRQVWMEMCKENCDIGTTMKLLEKTVDNQKQAQMQLLQLLSEYPRSPNLLRTYAVMSRDIDRDDEKAHQLMAIANRIEEEDSNINEELIGLFN
;
A
#
# COMPACT_ATOMS: atom_id res chain seq x y z
N MET A 1 -17.79 18.92 70.57
CA MET A 1 -17.44 18.45 69.22
C MET A 1 -17.03 17.00 69.37
N GLN A 2 -17.87 16.06 68.91
CA GLN A 2 -17.52 14.64 68.93
C GLN A 2 -16.56 14.35 67.77
N GLU A 3 -15.35 13.91 68.10
CA GLU A 3 -14.37 13.45 67.12
C GLU A 3 -14.90 12.17 66.48
N VAL A 4 -15.12 12.22 65.17
CA VAL A 4 -15.53 11.05 64.38
C VAL A 4 -14.32 10.10 64.31
N PRO A 5 -14.44 8.83 64.74
CA PRO A 5 -13.32 7.89 64.74
C PRO A 5 -12.77 7.68 63.33
N GLN A 6 -11.44 7.81 63.17
CA GLN A 6 -10.73 7.70 61.88
C GLN A 6 -11.00 6.38 61.12
N GLU A 7 -11.39 5.32 61.81
CA GLU A 7 -11.77 4.02 61.21
C GLU A 7 -13.02 4.10 60.31
N GLN A 8 -13.93 5.05 60.55
CA GLN A 8 -15.12 5.23 59.72
C GLN A 8 -14.82 5.96 58.41
N ILE A 9 -13.72 6.72 58.35
CA ILE A 9 -13.27 7.46 57.17
C ILE A 9 -12.60 6.50 56.17
N GLU A 10 -11.89 5.46 56.63
CA GLU A 10 -11.29 4.45 55.75
C GLU A 10 -12.32 3.53 55.08
N ARG A 11 -13.42 3.21 55.76
CA ARG A 11 -14.52 2.39 55.19
C ARG A 11 -15.32 3.09 54.09
N ALA A 12 -15.23 4.42 54.00
CA ALA A 12 -15.93 5.24 53.00
C ALA A 12 -15.12 5.42 51.70
N ARG A 13 -13.83 5.02 51.67
CA ARG A 13 -13.06 5.05 50.42
C ARG A 13 -13.52 3.88 49.54
N PRO A 14 -14.03 4.13 48.31
CA PRO A 14 -14.35 3.04 47.40
C PRO A 14 -13.08 2.23 47.17
N LYS A 15 -13.15 0.92 47.43
CA LYS A 15 -12.03 -0.01 47.18
C LYS A 15 -11.48 0.24 45.77
N PRO A 16 -10.15 0.28 45.57
CA PRO A 16 -9.57 0.49 44.26
C PRO A 16 -10.17 -0.54 43.31
N ARG A 17 -10.85 -0.08 42.26
CA ARG A 17 -11.46 -0.95 41.27
C ARG A 17 -10.34 -1.58 40.46
N VAL A 18 -9.99 -2.83 40.80
CA VAL A 18 -8.99 -3.61 40.08
C VAL A 18 -9.62 -4.12 38.78
N LEU A 19 -8.85 -4.11 37.69
CA LEU A 19 -9.30 -4.69 36.43
C LEU A 19 -9.63 -6.18 36.60
N PRO A 20 -10.68 -6.68 35.93
CA PRO A 20 -10.98 -8.10 35.96
C PRO A 20 -9.85 -8.91 35.32
N LYS A 21 -9.64 -10.13 35.81
CA LYS A 21 -8.61 -11.04 35.27
C LYS A 21 -9.14 -11.71 34.01
N TYR A 22 -8.57 -11.37 32.86
CA TYR A 22 -8.92 -11.97 31.56
C TYR A 22 -8.21 -13.32 31.35
N LYS A 23 -8.91 -14.33 30.84
CA LYS A 23 -8.39 -15.68 30.60
C LYS A 23 -7.73 -15.84 29.24
N ASN A 24 -8.23 -15.13 28.23
CA ASN A 24 -7.74 -15.22 26.86
C ASN A 24 -7.70 -13.82 26.19
N PRO A 25 -7.00 -13.66 25.05
CA PRO A 25 -6.93 -12.39 24.33
C PRO A 25 -8.30 -11.87 23.85
N TYR A 26 -9.23 -12.78 23.56
CA TYR A 26 -10.57 -12.42 23.09
C TYR A 26 -11.38 -11.69 24.18
N GLU A 27 -11.26 -12.09 25.44
CA GLU A 27 -11.89 -11.39 26.57
C GLU A 27 -11.36 -9.95 26.72
N VAL A 28 -10.08 -9.72 26.43
CA VAL A 28 -9.50 -8.37 26.40
C VAL A 28 -10.12 -7.54 25.26
N GLN A 29 -10.26 -8.14 24.07
CA GLN A 29 -10.93 -7.50 22.94
C GLN A 29 -12.39 -7.16 23.24
N LEU A 30 -13.12 -8.07 23.91
CA LEU A 30 -14.49 -7.82 24.35
C LEU A 30 -14.57 -6.69 25.37
N ALA A 31 -13.62 -6.60 26.30
CA ALA A 31 -13.60 -5.59 27.35
C ALA A 31 -13.47 -4.16 26.81
N ILE A 32 -12.89 -3.97 25.62
CA ILE A 32 -12.77 -2.64 24.98
C ILE A 32 -13.91 -2.32 24.00
N LYS A 33 -14.86 -3.24 23.76
CA LYS A 33 -15.98 -3.02 22.82
C LYS A 33 -16.91 -1.87 23.21
N PHE A 34 -16.90 -1.40 24.46
CA PHE A 34 -17.69 -0.21 24.82
C PHE A 34 -17.32 1.01 23.96
N LEU A 35 -16.09 1.07 23.43
CA LEU A 35 -15.64 2.13 22.52
C LEU A 35 -16.39 2.13 21.18
N THR A 36 -16.86 0.97 20.73
CA THR A 36 -17.61 0.84 19.47
C THR A 36 -19.09 1.15 19.63
N SER A 37 -19.57 1.42 20.85
CA SER A 37 -20.98 1.80 21.06
C SER A 37 -21.32 3.11 20.34
N ASP A 38 -22.59 3.28 19.98
CA ASP A 38 -23.10 4.51 19.34
C ASP A 38 -23.00 5.72 20.28
N ASN A 39 -22.85 5.48 21.58
CA ASN A 39 -22.72 6.52 22.57
C ASN A 39 -21.32 7.18 22.51
N LYS A 40 -21.25 8.34 21.83
CA LYS A 40 -20.02 9.14 21.70
C LYS A 40 -19.32 9.45 23.03
N LYS A 41 -20.04 9.50 24.16
CA LYS A 41 -19.45 9.74 25.49
C LYS A 41 -18.45 8.64 25.88
N MET A 42 -18.66 7.41 25.40
CA MET A 42 -17.77 6.27 25.65
C MET A 42 -16.42 6.39 24.92
N ARG A 43 -16.26 7.36 24.00
CA ARG A 43 -14.99 7.70 23.35
C ARG A 43 -14.33 8.95 23.93
N SER A 44 -14.82 9.44 25.07
CA SER A 44 -14.17 10.55 25.77
C SER A 44 -12.83 10.10 26.38
N PRO A 45 -11.89 11.02 26.64
CA PRO A 45 -10.55 10.71 27.14
C PRO A 45 -10.46 9.71 28.31
N PRO A 46 -11.30 9.77 29.37
CA PRO A 46 -11.19 8.81 30.48
C PRO A 46 -11.46 7.36 30.06
N TYR A 47 -12.36 7.15 29.10
CA TYR A 47 -12.68 5.81 28.60
C TYR A 47 -11.60 5.28 27.65
N ILE A 48 -10.97 6.15 26.87
CA ILE A 48 -9.80 5.80 26.06
C ILE A 48 -8.64 5.39 26.98
N GLN A 49 -8.40 6.12 28.08
CA GLN A 49 -7.38 5.76 29.07
C GLN A 49 -7.66 4.40 29.72
N LEU A 50 -8.91 4.13 30.09
CA LEU A 50 -9.32 2.83 30.62
C LEU A 50 -9.08 1.70 29.61
N ALA A 51 -9.45 1.91 28.34
CA ALA A 51 -9.19 0.94 27.28
C ALA A 51 -7.69 0.69 27.09
N ASN A 52 -6.87 1.74 27.13
CA ASN A 52 -5.42 1.62 27.05
C ASN A 52 -4.86 0.78 28.21
N GLN A 53 -5.34 0.96 29.44
CA GLN A 53 -4.94 0.14 30.58
C GLN A 53 -5.34 -1.35 30.40
N ILE A 54 -6.53 -1.61 29.87
CA ILE A 54 -6.99 -2.98 29.55
C ILE A 54 -6.08 -3.62 28.50
N ILE A 55 -5.72 -2.89 27.45
CA ILE A 55 -4.85 -3.37 26.37
C ILE A 55 -3.44 -3.63 26.88
N GLN A 56 -2.87 -2.73 27.68
CA GLN A 56 -1.55 -2.91 28.31
C GLN A 56 -1.51 -4.15 29.21
N TYR A 57 -2.56 -4.39 29.99
CA TYR A 57 -2.70 -5.64 30.75
C TYR A 57 -2.68 -6.86 29.82
N GLY A 58 -3.41 -6.78 28.70
CA GLY A 58 -3.44 -7.83 27.69
C GLY A 58 -2.08 -8.08 27.04
N GLN A 59 -1.35 -7.04 26.68
CA GLN A 59 -0.01 -7.13 26.08
C GLN A 59 0.98 -7.80 27.05
N ASN A 60 0.94 -7.42 28.33
CA ASN A 60 1.82 -8.01 29.34
C ASN A 60 1.52 -9.50 29.58
N LYS A 61 0.26 -9.92 29.46
CA LYS A 61 -0.17 -11.30 29.75
C LYS A 61 -0.13 -12.22 28.52
N PHE A 62 -0.45 -11.70 27.35
CA PHE A 62 -0.63 -12.46 26.11
C PHE A 62 0.28 -11.97 24.98
N GLY A 63 1.42 -11.37 25.32
CA GLY A 63 2.36 -10.76 24.37
C GLY A 63 2.90 -11.71 23.29
N ASP A 64 2.81 -13.01 23.49
CA ASP A 64 3.23 -14.00 22.48
C ASP A 64 2.17 -14.22 21.39
N THR A 65 0.94 -13.69 21.56
CA THR A 65 -0.16 -13.92 20.61
C THR A 65 -0.37 -12.72 19.69
N ALA A 66 -0.41 -12.94 18.38
CA ALA A 66 -0.63 -11.86 17.40
C ALA A 66 -1.95 -11.09 17.64
N SER A 67 -3.01 -11.78 18.10
CA SER A 67 -4.34 -11.20 18.30
C SER A 67 -4.36 -9.98 19.22
N ILE A 68 -3.57 -9.96 20.31
CA ILE A 68 -3.58 -8.83 21.24
C ILE A 68 -2.90 -7.60 20.62
N TRP A 69 -1.81 -7.82 19.89
CA TRP A 69 -1.10 -6.77 19.18
C TRP A 69 -1.92 -6.19 18.03
N ILE A 70 -2.65 -7.03 17.29
CA ILE A 70 -3.60 -6.58 16.26
C ILE A 70 -4.71 -5.73 16.89
N THR A 71 -5.25 -6.15 18.04
CA THR A 71 -6.26 -5.38 18.79
C THR A 71 -5.70 -4.03 19.23
N SER A 72 -4.46 -4.00 19.73
CA SER A 72 -3.76 -2.78 20.11
C SER A 72 -3.50 -1.85 18.92
N ALA A 73 -3.11 -2.41 17.77
CA ALA A 73 -2.88 -1.65 16.55
C ALA A 73 -4.16 -0.95 16.08
N PHE A 74 -5.30 -1.67 16.07
CA PHE A 74 -6.60 -1.06 15.75
C PHE A 74 -7.00 0.01 16.76
N PHE A 75 -6.74 -0.22 18.06
CA PHE A 75 -7.02 0.79 19.08
C PHE A 75 -6.24 2.09 18.82
N HIS A 76 -4.95 1.98 18.53
CA HIS A 76 -4.12 3.14 18.23
C HIS A 76 -4.46 3.83 16.91
N ALA A 77 -4.89 3.07 15.90
CA ALA A 77 -5.32 3.61 14.63
C ALA A 77 -6.58 4.48 14.79
N TYR A 78 -7.62 3.98 15.47
CA TYR A 78 -8.94 4.60 15.47
C TYR A 78 -9.23 5.54 16.66
N TYR A 79 -8.60 5.33 17.83
CA TYR A 79 -8.96 6.08 19.03
C TYR A 79 -7.87 7.05 19.50
N THR A 80 -6.60 6.63 19.46
CA THR A 80 -5.49 7.51 19.90
C THR A 80 -4.81 8.22 18.73
N GLN A 81 -5.05 7.78 17.50
CA GLN A 81 -4.35 8.23 16.28
C GLN A 81 -2.81 8.22 16.44
N ASN A 82 -2.28 7.26 17.20
CA ASN A 82 -0.84 7.15 17.44
C ASN A 82 -0.24 6.13 16.48
N TRP A 83 0.20 6.61 15.33
CA TRP A 83 0.68 5.79 14.22
C TRP A 83 2.02 5.10 14.50
N ASN A 84 2.84 5.69 15.37
CA ASN A 84 4.11 5.08 15.77
C ASN A 84 3.84 3.82 16.60
N GLN A 85 2.99 3.95 17.64
CA GLN A 85 2.58 2.82 18.47
C GLN A 85 1.81 1.75 17.67
N MET A 86 0.98 2.18 16.72
CA MET A 86 0.31 1.26 15.78
C MET A 86 1.34 0.45 14.96
N SER A 87 2.32 1.13 14.35
CA SER A 87 3.38 0.48 13.56
C SER A 87 4.19 -0.51 14.39
N ASP A 88 4.54 -0.14 15.63
CA ASP A 88 5.22 -1.03 16.57
C ASP A 88 4.38 -2.28 16.88
N CYS A 89 3.08 -2.11 17.16
CA CYS A 89 2.18 -3.24 17.38
C CYS A 89 2.09 -4.16 16.16
N VAL A 90 2.02 -3.61 14.94
CA VAL A 90 1.99 -4.41 13.69
C VAL A 90 3.29 -5.18 13.52
N ARG A 91 4.44 -4.56 13.79
CA ARG A 91 5.75 -5.19 13.72
C ARG A 91 5.86 -6.38 14.67
N VAL A 92 5.45 -6.20 15.93
CA VAL A 92 5.48 -7.28 16.93
C VAL A 92 4.49 -8.38 16.57
N ALA A 93 3.27 -8.03 16.14
CA ALA A 93 2.25 -9.01 15.75
C ALA A 93 2.71 -9.96 14.63
N ARG A 94 3.56 -9.50 13.70
CA ARG A 94 4.14 -10.34 12.65
C ARG A 94 5.11 -11.39 13.17
N GLN A 95 5.77 -11.12 14.29
CA GLN A 95 6.72 -12.04 14.92
C GLN A 95 5.99 -13.16 15.69
N CYS A 96 4.75 -12.91 16.12
CA CYS A 96 3.92 -13.85 16.90
C CYS A 96 3.23 -14.98 16.09
N GLN A 97 3.75 -15.34 14.90
CA GLN A 97 3.19 -16.38 14.02
C GLN A 97 1.66 -16.29 13.78
N PRO A 98 1.18 -15.21 13.13
CA PRO A 98 -0.26 -14.97 12.96
C PRO A 98 -0.98 -16.04 12.12
N LYS A 99 -2.19 -16.38 12.53
CA LYS A 99 -3.15 -17.24 11.81
C LYS A 99 -3.62 -16.58 10.52
N ILE A 100 -4.25 -17.36 9.62
CA ILE A 100 -4.70 -16.85 8.31
C ILE A 100 -5.62 -15.62 8.42
N THR A 101 -6.54 -15.62 9.37
CA THR A 101 -7.45 -14.48 9.62
C THR A 101 -6.71 -13.26 10.15
N GLU A 102 -5.72 -13.48 11.02
CA GLU A 102 -4.87 -12.42 11.59
C GLU A 102 -3.94 -11.81 10.53
N ARG A 103 -3.45 -12.62 9.58
CA ARG A 103 -2.66 -12.14 8.44
C ARG A 103 -3.45 -11.17 7.57
N TYR A 104 -4.74 -11.43 7.36
CA TYR A 104 -5.60 -10.48 6.65
C TYR A 104 -5.72 -9.15 7.42
N SER A 105 -5.97 -9.20 8.74
CA SER A 105 -5.99 -8.00 9.57
C SER A 105 -4.66 -7.23 9.54
N LEU A 106 -3.53 -7.94 9.50
CA LEU A 106 -2.19 -7.32 9.39
C LEU A 106 -1.94 -6.69 8.01
N TYR A 107 -2.49 -7.27 6.94
CA TYR A 107 -2.45 -6.68 5.62
C TYR A 107 -3.20 -5.34 5.60
N GLU A 108 -4.42 -5.30 6.15
CA GLU A 108 -5.23 -4.08 6.27
C GLU A 108 -4.51 -3.00 7.11
N LEU A 109 -3.97 -3.39 8.26
CA LEU A 109 -3.21 -2.47 9.13
C LEU A 109 -1.96 -1.92 8.43
N GLN A 110 -1.24 -2.74 7.65
CA GLN A 110 -0.10 -2.27 6.87
C GLN A 110 -0.54 -1.30 5.77
N PHE A 111 -1.63 -1.60 5.08
CA PHE A 111 -2.18 -0.72 4.05
C PHE A 111 -2.53 0.66 4.63
N LEU A 112 -3.07 0.74 5.85
CA LEU A 112 -3.33 2.00 6.54
C LEU A 112 -2.04 2.79 6.81
N ILE A 113 -0.98 2.12 7.27
CA ILE A 113 0.34 2.74 7.50
C ILE A 113 0.91 3.28 6.19
N ASP A 114 0.92 2.47 5.13
CA ASP A 114 1.45 2.86 3.82
C ASP A 114 0.67 4.03 3.22
N SER A 115 -0.66 4.02 3.40
CA SER A 115 -1.54 5.11 2.96
C SER A 115 -1.21 6.42 3.65
N LYS A 116 -0.99 6.37 4.97
CA LYS A 116 -0.55 7.56 5.72
C LYS A 116 0.79 8.08 5.21
N ILE A 117 1.77 7.21 4.99
CA ILE A 117 3.08 7.60 4.48
C ILE A 117 2.95 8.29 3.11
N ARG A 118 2.15 7.73 2.20
CA ARG A 118 1.88 8.32 0.89
C ARG A 118 1.23 9.70 0.99
N LEU A 119 0.26 9.87 1.88
CA LEU A 119 -0.43 11.16 2.07
C LEU A 119 0.47 12.22 2.70
N LYS A 120 1.30 11.83 3.68
CA LYS A 120 2.33 12.70 4.24
C LYS A 120 3.30 13.20 3.16
N LYS A 121 3.71 12.34 2.22
CA LYS A 121 4.53 12.75 1.06
C LYS A 121 3.82 13.77 0.15
N LYS A 122 2.49 13.76 0.11
CA LYS A 122 1.66 14.72 -0.65
C LYS A 122 1.33 15.99 0.15
N GLY A 123 1.88 16.17 1.35
CA GLY A 123 1.61 17.33 2.21
C GLY A 123 0.26 17.28 2.92
N VAL A 124 -0.41 16.12 2.97
CA VAL A 124 -1.65 15.94 3.72
C VAL A 124 -1.29 15.45 5.11
N GLU A 125 -1.49 16.31 6.12
CA GLU A 125 -1.19 16.00 7.52
C GLU A 125 -2.35 15.29 8.23
N ASP A 126 -3.59 15.69 7.93
CA ASP A 126 -4.80 15.10 8.51
C ASP A 126 -5.25 13.88 7.72
N PHE A 127 -4.97 12.69 8.26
CA PHE A 127 -5.41 11.42 7.70
C PHE A 127 -6.17 10.61 8.76
N HIS A 128 -7.45 10.35 8.50
CA HIS A 128 -8.24 9.43 9.31
C HIS A 128 -8.27 8.05 8.66
N PRO A 129 -8.16 6.93 9.42
CA PRO A 129 -8.29 5.59 8.85
C PRO A 129 -9.61 5.28 8.11
N TYR A 130 -10.64 6.14 8.25
CA TYR A 130 -11.89 5.99 7.48
C TYR A 130 -11.72 6.49 6.03
N ASP A 131 -10.86 7.49 5.81
CA ASP A 131 -10.53 8.04 4.48
C ASP A 131 -9.71 7.03 3.65
N ALA A 132 -9.06 6.09 4.32
CA ALA A 132 -8.26 5.05 3.69
C ALA A 132 -9.10 4.08 2.85
N ARG A 133 -10.38 3.88 3.19
CA ARG A 133 -11.26 2.93 2.51
C ARG A 133 -11.62 3.40 1.10
N ASP A 134 -11.90 4.68 0.93
CA ASP A 134 -12.13 5.30 -0.38
C ASP A 134 -10.83 5.34 -1.20
N MET A 135 -9.68 5.50 -0.52
CA MET A 135 -8.37 5.48 -1.18
C MET A 135 -7.94 4.06 -1.61
N PHE A 136 -8.36 3.01 -0.89
CA PHE A 136 -8.09 1.62 -1.26
C PHE A 136 -8.71 1.29 -2.62
N ASP A 137 -9.97 1.64 -2.82
CA ASP A 137 -10.72 1.34 -4.04
C ASP A 137 -10.15 2.10 -5.25
N VAL A 138 -9.87 3.40 -5.08
CA VAL A 138 -9.28 4.22 -6.15
C VAL A 138 -7.85 3.81 -6.48
N SER A 139 -7.00 3.54 -5.48
CA SER A 139 -5.59 3.21 -5.71
C SER A 139 -5.40 1.81 -6.28
N THR A 140 -6.17 0.81 -5.84
CA THR A 140 -6.14 -0.54 -6.43
C THR A 140 -6.73 -0.56 -7.83
N HIS A 141 -7.84 0.12 -8.07
CA HIS A 141 -8.43 0.24 -9.40
C HIS A 141 -7.48 0.95 -10.37
N THR A 142 -6.89 2.08 -9.98
CA THR A 142 -5.94 2.84 -10.82
C THR A 142 -4.69 2.01 -11.13
N THR A 143 -4.13 1.31 -10.13
CA THR A 143 -2.96 0.45 -10.33
C THR A 143 -3.28 -0.75 -11.22
N LEU A 144 -4.45 -1.36 -11.05
CA LEU A 144 -4.89 -2.50 -11.88
C LEU A 144 -5.17 -2.07 -13.32
N MET A 145 -5.85 -0.93 -13.51
CA MET A 145 -6.09 -0.35 -14.84
C MET A 145 -4.78 -0.02 -15.55
N TYR A 146 -3.84 0.65 -14.87
CA TYR A 146 -2.51 0.91 -15.40
C TYR A 146 -1.82 -0.39 -15.85
N ARG A 147 -1.83 -1.43 -15.00
CA ARG A 147 -1.22 -2.73 -15.36
C ARG A 147 -1.89 -3.37 -16.57
N ASN A 148 -3.21 -3.34 -16.64
CA ASN A 148 -3.96 -3.92 -17.76
C ASN A 148 -3.70 -3.18 -19.07
N GLN A 149 -3.71 -1.84 -19.04
CA GLN A 149 -3.39 -1.01 -20.21
C GLN A 149 -1.94 -1.18 -20.64
N MET A 150 -1.00 -1.27 -19.68
CA MET A 150 0.41 -1.52 -19.96
C MET A 150 0.62 -2.90 -20.62
N MET A 151 -0.01 -3.96 -20.11
CA MET A 151 0.05 -5.29 -20.73
C MET A 151 -0.54 -5.29 -22.14
N ALA A 152 -1.64 -4.57 -22.37
CA ALA A 152 -2.22 -4.43 -23.70
C ALA A 152 -1.25 -3.73 -24.67
N ALA A 153 -0.63 -2.63 -24.24
CA ALA A 153 0.34 -1.90 -25.06
C ALA A 153 1.57 -2.76 -25.38
N MET A 154 2.14 -3.45 -24.38
CA MET A 154 3.27 -4.36 -24.58
C MET A 154 2.95 -5.47 -25.58
N LYS A 155 1.75 -6.06 -25.49
CA LYS A 155 1.31 -7.08 -26.44
C LYS A 155 1.30 -6.55 -27.88
N GLN A 156 0.85 -5.31 -28.09
CA GLN A 156 0.86 -4.72 -29.44
C GLN A 156 2.27 -4.46 -29.96
N VAL A 157 3.18 -4.01 -29.09
CA VAL A 157 4.61 -3.87 -29.44
C VAL A 157 5.19 -5.22 -29.85
N ASP A 158 4.94 -6.28 -29.09
CA ASP A 158 5.45 -7.62 -29.38
C ASP A 158 4.89 -8.18 -30.70
N LEU A 159 3.60 -7.96 -30.98
CA LEU A 159 2.99 -8.34 -32.25
C LEU A 159 3.61 -7.59 -33.42
N ALA A 160 3.82 -6.27 -33.31
CA ALA A 160 4.47 -5.48 -34.34
C ALA A 160 5.90 -5.98 -34.60
N LYS A 161 6.67 -6.27 -33.54
CA LYS A 161 8.02 -6.87 -33.68
C LYS A 161 7.99 -8.24 -34.35
N MET A 162 7.01 -9.07 -34.03
CA MET A 162 6.87 -10.38 -34.65
C MET A 162 6.58 -10.24 -36.15
N TYR A 163 5.65 -9.37 -36.54
CA TYR A 163 5.30 -9.17 -37.94
C TYR A 163 6.45 -8.57 -38.75
N ILE A 164 7.17 -7.56 -38.22
CA ILE A 164 8.32 -7.00 -38.95
C ILE A 164 9.43 -8.04 -39.12
N ARG A 165 9.66 -8.92 -38.14
CA ARG A 165 10.60 -10.05 -38.29
C ARG A 165 10.15 -11.02 -39.39
N GLN A 166 8.85 -11.31 -39.46
CA GLN A 166 8.30 -12.14 -40.54
C GLN A 166 8.46 -11.49 -41.90
N VAL A 167 8.24 -10.17 -42.01
CA VAL A 167 8.53 -9.39 -43.23
C VAL A 167 9.99 -9.58 -43.66
N TRP A 168 10.94 -9.41 -42.74
CA TRP A 168 12.36 -9.65 -43.05
C TRP A 168 12.63 -11.07 -43.51
N MET A 169 12.06 -12.08 -42.85
CA MET A 169 12.23 -13.48 -43.23
C MET A 169 11.66 -13.78 -44.61
N GLU A 170 10.49 -13.25 -44.98
CA GLU A 170 9.89 -13.43 -46.30
C GLU A 170 10.73 -12.75 -47.40
N MET A 171 11.21 -11.53 -47.14
CA MET A 171 12.03 -10.79 -48.11
C MET A 171 13.39 -11.45 -48.37
N CYS A 172 13.89 -12.25 -47.43
CA CYS A 172 15.13 -13.01 -47.60
C CYS A 172 14.96 -14.34 -48.36
N LYS A 173 13.73 -14.76 -48.71
CA LYS A 173 13.51 -15.98 -49.49
C LYS A 173 13.80 -15.76 -50.97
N GLU A 174 14.33 -16.80 -51.63
CA GLU A 174 14.57 -16.79 -53.09
C GLU A 174 13.27 -16.55 -53.89
N ASN A 175 12.14 -17.09 -53.41
CA ASN A 175 10.80 -16.89 -53.96
C ASN A 175 9.96 -16.00 -53.04
N CYS A 176 10.33 -14.72 -52.93
CA CYS A 176 9.61 -13.75 -52.12
C CYS A 176 8.19 -13.49 -52.64
N ASP A 177 7.18 -13.79 -51.82
CA ASP A 177 5.80 -13.37 -52.09
C ASP A 177 5.57 -11.95 -51.56
N ILE A 178 5.63 -10.99 -52.49
CA ILE A 178 5.40 -9.57 -52.21
C ILE A 178 3.99 -9.34 -51.64
N GLY A 179 2.97 -10.09 -52.10
CA GLY A 179 1.60 -9.95 -51.62
C GLY A 179 1.44 -10.33 -50.14
N THR A 180 2.09 -11.41 -49.72
CA THR A 180 2.13 -11.82 -48.31
C THR A 180 2.98 -10.86 -47.47
N THR A 181 4.11 -10.42 -48.01
CA THR A 181 5.00 -9.45 -47.35
C THR A 181 4.29 -8.12 -47.06
N MET A 182 3.53 -7.59 -48.03
CA MET A 182 2.76 -6.36 -47.86
C MET A 182 1.69 -6.50 -46.78
N LYS A 183 0.96 -7.62 -46.72
CA LYS A 183 -0.03 -7.88 -45.66
C LYS A 183 0.60 -7.95 -44.26
N LEU A 184 1.79 -8.52 -44.15
CA LEU A 184 2.53 -8.56 -42.88
C LEU A 184 3.04 -7.18 -42.47
N LEU A 185 3.43 -6.36 -43.45
CA LEU A 185 3.83 -4.98 -43.21
C LEU A 185 2.65 -4.10 -42.75
N GLU A 186 1.49 -4.21 -43.39
CA GLU A 186 0.26 -3.53 -42.96
C GLU A 186 -0.08 -3.88 -41.50
N LYS A 187 -0.04 -5.17 -41.15
CA LYS A 187 -0.24 -5.61 -39.76
C LYS A 187 0.80 -5.02 -38.82
N THR A 188 2.05 -4.88 -39.24
CA THR A 188 3.08 -4.24 -38.41
C THR A 188 2.71 -2.80 -38.10
N VAL A 189 2.33 -2.03 -39.12
CA VAL A 189 1.97 -0.60 -39.00
C VAL A 189 0.74 -0.42 -38.13
N ASP A 190 -0.30 -1.24 -38.31
CA ASP A 190 -1.52 -1.16 -37.50
C ASP A 190 -1.24 -1.40 -36.01
N ASN A 191 -0.46 -2.42 -35.69
CA ASN A 191 -0.11 -2.74 -34.30
C ASN A 191 0.84 -1.69 -33.70
N GLN A 192 1.79 -1.17 -34.49
CA GLN A 192 2.70 -0.11 -34.07
C GLN A 192 1.94 1.19 -33.75
N LYS A 193 1.01 1.61 -34.61
CA LYS A 193 0.18 2.80 -34.37
C LYS A 193 -0.70 2.66 -33.14
N GLN A 194 -1.32 1.49 -32.93
CA GLN A 194 -2.11 1.22 -31.73
C GLN A 194 -1.26 1.23 -30.47
N ALA A 195 -0.09 0.59 -30.50
CA ALA A 195 0.86 0.60 -29.39
C ALA A 195 1.31 2.02 -29.05
N GLN A 196 1.68 2.81 -30.06
CA GLN A 196 2.11 4.19 -29.89
C GLN A 196 1.03 5.05 -29.23
N MET A 197 -0.22 4.96 -29.70
CA MET A 197 -1.34 5.70 -29.13
C MET A 197 -1.55 5.35 -27.65
N GLN A 198 -1.55 4.06 -27.31
CA GLN A 198 -1.73 3.60 -25.93
C GLN A 198 -0.56 4.02 -25.02
N LEU A 199 0.69 3.90 -25.51
CA LEU A 199 1.88 4.29 -24.75
C LEU A 199 1.94 5.80 -24.52
N LEU A 200 1.59 6.62 -25.52
CA LEU A 200 1.54 8.08 -25.36
C LEU A 200 0.44 8.52 -24.40
N GLN A 201 -0.74 7.89 -24.47
CA GLN A 201 -1.81 8.14 -23.50
C GLN A 201 -1.33 7.80 -22.08
N LEU A 202 -0.75 6.61 -21.89
CA LEU A 202 -0.19 6.21 -20.60
C LEU A 202 0.94 7.15 -20.13
N LEU A 203 1.77 7.68 -21.03
CA LEU A 203 2.83 8.62 -20.68
C LEU A 203 2.30 9.98 -20.26
N SER A 204 1.15 10.40 -20.81
CA SER A 204 0.47 11.62 -20.36
C SER A 204 -0.06 11.52 -18.93
N GLU A 205 -0.50 10.31 -18.55
CA GLU A 205 -1.04 10.02 -17.21
C GLU A 205 0.06 9.69 -16.20
N TYR A 206 1.11 8.98 -16.62
CA TYR A 206 2.21 8.48 -15.78
C TYR A 206 3.59 8.83 -16.35
N PRO A 207 3.96 10.12 -16.41
CA PRO A 207 5.18 10.58 -17.08
C PRO A 207 6.48 10.12 -16.39
N ARG A 208 6.43 9.85 -15.09
CA ARG A 208 7.58 9.44 -14.27
C ARG A 208 7.71 7.92 -14.16
N SER A 209 7.17 7.13 -15.10
CA SER A 209 7.27 5.66 -15.07
C SER A 209 8.47 5.17 -15.90
N PRO A 210 9.57 4.68 -15.29
CA PRO A 210 10.75 4.21 -16.02
C PRO A 210 10.43 3.04 -16.94
N ASN A 211 9.57 2.12 -16.50
CA ASN A 211 9.17 0.94 -17.27
C ASN A 211 8.42 1.34 -18.56
N LEU A 212 7.55 2.35 -18.47
CA LEU A 212 6.79 2.86 -19.60
C LEU A 212 7.70 3.56 -20.62
N LEU A 213 8.61 4.42 -20.13
CA LEU A 213 9.63 5.08 -20.95
C LEU A 213 10.52 4.08 -21.68
N ARG A 214 10.97 3.01 -21.00
CA ARG A 214 11.76 1.94 -21.62
C ARG A 214 10.99 1.16 -22.67
N THR A 215 9.73 0.85 -22.40
CA THR A 215 8.88 0.13 -23.38
C THR A 215 8.70 0.96 -24.65
N TYR A 216 8.47 2.28 -24.51
CA TYR A 216 8.37 3.18 -25.64
C TYR A 216 9.71 3.39 -26.37
N ALA A 217 10.83 3.45 -25.63
CA ALA A 217 12.17 3.52 -26.22
C ALA A 217 12.47 2.28 -27.07
N VAL A 218 12.17 1.10 -26.55
CA VAL A 218 12.35 -0.18 -27.24
C VAL A 218 11.51 -0.26 -28.51
N MET A 219 10.26 0.20 -28.47
CA MET A 219 9.40 0.29 -29.67
C MET A 219 10.00 1.24 -30.72
N SER A 220 10.44 2.43 -30.28
CA SER A 220 11.02 3.46 -31.16
C SER A 220 12.29 2.95 -31.85
N ARG A 221 13.14 2.23 -31.13
CA ARG A 221 14.37 1.62 -31.67
C ARG A 221 14.09 0.47 -32.63
N ASP A 222 13.28 -0.50 -32.19
CA ASP A 222 13.15 -1.79 -32.87
C ASP A 222 12.20 -1.72 -34.08
N ILE A 223 11.22 -0.82 -34.07
CA ILE A 223 10.21 -0.70 -35.13
C ILE A 223 10.38 0.61 -35.89
N ASP A 224 10.39 1.76 -35.20
CA ASP A 224 10.46 3.07 -35.85
C ASP A 224 11.87 3.43 -36.36
N ARG A 225 12.89 2.68 -35.91
CA ARG A 225 14.32 2.93 -36.19
C ARG A 225 14.79 4.33 -35.77
N ASP A 226 14.16 4.89 -34.75
CA ASP A 226 14.52 6.17 -34.15
C ASP A 226 15.41 5.92 -32.91
N ASP A 227 16.69 5.70 -33.18
CA ASP A 227 17.69 5.38 -32.16
C ASP A 227 17.96 6.58 -31.22
N GLU A 228 17.94 7.81 -31.75
CA GLU A 228 18.17 9.02 -30.96
C GLU A 228 17.09 9.20 -29.89
N LYS A 229 15.82 9.09 -30.29
CA LYS A 229 14.69 9.18 -29.36
C LYS A 229 14.71 8.03 -28.35
N ALA A 230 15.03 6.82 -28.79
CA ALA A 230 15.15 5.69 -27.89
C ALA A 230 16.22 5.93 -26.81
N HIS A 231 17.39 6.45 -27.19
CA HIS A 231 18.45 6.81 -26.26
C HIS A 231 18.02 7.89 -25.26
N GLN A 232 17.35 8.95 -25.73
CA GLN A 232 16.83 10.01 -24.86
C GLN A 232 15.84 9.45 -23.83
N LEU A 233 14.88 8.62 -24.27
CA LEU A 233 13.88 8.01 -23.39
C LEU A 233 14.51 7.07 -22.35
N MET A 234 15.52 6.28 -22.73
CA MET A 234 16.24 5.42 -21.79
C MET A 234 17.06 6.23 -20.77
N ALA A 235 17.69 7.33 -21.19
CA ALA A 235 18.43 8.21 -20.29
C ALA A 235 17.51 8.87 -19.26
N ILE A 236 16.33 9.33 -19.68
CA ILE A 236 15.29 9.85 -18.78
C ILE A 236 14.85 8.78 -17.77
N ALA A 237 14.60 7.55 -18.24
CA ALA A 237 14.21 6.44 -17.37
C ALA A 237 15.26 6.14 -16.30
N ASN A 238 16.55 6.13 -16.66
CA ASN A 238 17.64 5.88 -15.71
C ASN A 238 17.77 7.00 -14.68
N ARG A 239 17.66 8.27 -15.11
CA ARG A 239 17.72 9.42 -14.19
C ARG A 239 16.62 9.37 -13.13
N ILE A 240 15.41 8.97 -13.51
CA ILE A 240 14.28 8.83 -12.57
C ILE A 240 14.58 7.77 -11.51
N GLU A 241 15.15 6.62 -11.89
CA GLU A 241 15.47 5.55 -10.94
C GLU A 241 16.63 5.92 -10.02
N GLU A 242 17.61 6.66 -10.51
CA GLU A 242 18.70 7.22 -9.68
C GLU A 242 18.17 8.22 -8.64
N GLU A 243 17.29 9.14 -9.05
CA GLU A 243 16.61 10.08 -8.14
C GLU A 243 15.81 9.34 -7.06
N ASP A 244 15.02 8.33 -7.45
CA ASP A 244 14.16 7.58 -6.53
C ASP A 244 14.99 6.70 -5.57
N SER A 245 16.17 6.23 -5.99
CA SER A 245 17.10 5.47 -5.15
C SER A 245 17.75 6.35 -4.08
N ASN A 246 18.22 7.54 -4.47
CA ASN A 246 18.85 8.49 -3.55
C ASN A 246 17.87 8.98 -2.46
N ILE A 247 16.60 9.22 -2.81
CA ILE A 247 15.55 9.58 -1.84
C ILE A 247 15.33 8.46 -0.81
N ASN A 248 15.38 7.19 -1.23
CA ASN A 248 15.21 6.07 -0.31
C ASN A 248 16.41 5.92 0.63
N GLU A 249 17.63 6.18 0.17
CA GLU A 249 18.83 6.17 1.01
C GLU A 249 18.81 7.28 2.06
N GLU A 250 18.42 8.50 1.68
CA GLU A 250 18.24 9.62 2.63
C GLU A 250 17.18 9.32 3.69
N LEU A 251 16.06 8.70 3.29
CA LEU A 251 15.02 8.30 4.23
C LEU A 251 15.50 7.22 5.20
N ILE A 252 16.26 6.23 4.75
CA ILE A 252 16.83 5.19 5.62
C ILE A 252 17.86 5.78 6.59
N GLY A 253 18.65 6.77 6.15
CA GLY A 253 19.60 7.49 7.00
C GLY A 253 18.96 8.34 8.09
N LEU A 254 17.68 8.73 7.95
CA LEU A 254 16.92 9.46 8.97
C LEU A 254 16.29 8.55 10.03
N PHE A 255 16.30 7.23 9.82
CA PHE A 255 15.71 6.24 10.74
C PHE A 255 16.76 5.30 11.37
N ASN A 256 18.05 5.54 11.14
CA ASN A 256 19.18 4.92 11.85
C ASN A 256 19.85 5.95 12.77
#